data_AF-A0A2R6I930-F1
#
_entry.id   AF-A0A2R6I930-F1
#
_cell.length_a   1.000
_cell.length_b   1.000
_cell.length_c   1.000
_cell.angle_alpha   90.00
_cell.angle_beta   90.00
_cell.angle_gamma   90.00
#
_symmetry.space_group_name_H-M   'P 1'
#
loop_
_entity.id
_entity.type
_entity.pdbx_description
1 polymer ?
#
loop_
_entity_poly.entity_id
_entity_poly.type
_entity_poly.pdbx_seq_one_letter_code
_entity_poly.pdbx_strand_id
1 'polypeptide(L)'
;MQQTTDRDGEEPTAETVHGLTGFQRDLLYAIAGLDQPSGQTIKEVLEDRTGNEITHGRLYPNLDTLVDRNLVAKGQIDRRTNYYDATEAGVEALRSYHEWGTEQLP
;
A
#
# COMPACT_ATOMS: atom_id res chain seq x y z
N MET A 1 -31.86 1.13 27.76
CA MET A 1 -30.93 -0.01 27.65
C MET A 1 -29.83 0.43 26.69
N GLN A 2 -28.57 0.32 27.12
CA GLN A 2 -27.37 0.94 26.54
C GLN A 2 -27.18 0.56 25.06
N GLN A 3 -26.98 1.55 24.18
CA GLN A 3 -25.70 1.83 23.49
C GLN A 3 -24.98 0.56 23.00
N THR A 4 -25.04 0.33 21.69
CA THR A 4 -24.02 -0.45 20.98
C THR A 4 -23.27 0.53 20.10
N THR A 5 -22.14 0.95 20.62
CA THR A 5 -21.21 1.90 20.04
C THR A 5 -20.68 1.36 18.71
N ASP A 6 -20.79 2.19 17.68
CA ASP A 6 -20.03 2.13 16.45
C ASP A 6 -18.57 1.77 16.76
N ARG A 7 -18.09 0.64 16.23
CA ARG A 7 -16.66 0.30 16.28
C ARG A 7 -15.98 0.91 15.06
N ASP A 8 -15.41 2.08 15.33
CA ASP A 8 -14.06 2.50 14.91
C ASP A 8 -13.82 2.57 13.40
N GLY A 9 -14.42 3.59 12.79
CA GLY A 9 -13.85 4.26 11.62
C GLY A 9 -12.67 5.14 12.05
N GLU A 10 -11.52 4.52 12.31
CA GLU A 10 -10.27 5.28 12.40
C GLU A 10 -9.91 5.75 10.98
N GLU A 11 -10.28 6.99 10.66
CA GLU A 11 -9.83 7.66 9.44
C GLU A 11 -8.29 7.57 9.37
N PRO A 12 -7.70 7.11 8.27
CA PRO A 12 -6.25 7.05 8.13
C PRO A 12 -5.68 8.47 8.25
N THR A 13 -4.90 8.72 9.31
CA THR A 13 -4.27 10.01 9.53
C THR A 13 -2.97 10.12 8.71
N ALA A 14 -2.52 11.34 8.42
CA ALA A 14 -1.24 11.58 7.74
C ALA A 14 -0.04 10.87 8.42
N GLU A 15 -0.14 10.59 9.72
CA GLU A 15 0.83 9.81 10.50
C GLU A 15 1.07 8.40 9.91
N THR A 16 0.04 7.79 9.32
CA THR A 16 0.08 6.44 8.75
C THR A 16 1.08 6.31 7.58
N VAL A 17 1.30 7.39 6.81
CA VAL A 17 2.23 7.38 5.66
C VAL A 17 3.63 7.88 5.98
N HIS A 18 3.75 8.80 6.94
CA HIS A 18 5.06 9.21 7.44
C HIS A 18 5.81 8.04 8.12
N GLY A 19 5.08 7.06 8.64
CA GLY A 19 5.63 5.81 9.16
C GLY A 19 5.98 4.74 8.10
N LEU A 20 5.79 5.01 6.80
CA LEU A 20 6.20 4.11 5.72
C LEU A 20 7.62 4.42 5.23
N THR A 21 8.37 3.37 4.92
CA THR A 21 9.64 3.54 4.19
C THR A 21 9.38 3.99 2.75
N GLY A 22 10.38 4.56 2.07
CA GLY A 22 10.25 4.91 0.65
C GLY A 22 9.81 3.73 -0.20
N PHE A 23 10.39 2.55 0.04
CA PHE A 23 10.02 1.32 -0.70
C PHE A 23 8.57 0.88 -0.45
N GLN A 24 8.04 1.06 0.76
CA GLN A 24 6.64 0.76 1.06
C GLN A 24 5.69 1.75 0.35
N ARG A 25 6.06 3.03 0.27
CA ARG A 25 5.30 4.00 -0.53
C ARG A 25 5.35 3.67 -2.01
N ASP A 26 6.51 3.28 -2.55
CA ASP A 26 6.64 2.87 -3.94
C ASP A 26 5.77 1.65 -4.27
N LEU A 27 5.72 0.66 -3.36
CA LEU A 27 4.81 -0.48 -3.48
C LEU A 27 3.35 -0.05 -3.49
N LEU A 28 2.95 0.82 -2.57
CA LEU A 28 1.58 1.30 -2.50
C LEU A 28 1.18 2.08 -3.76
N TYR A 29 2.07 2.93 -4.29
CA TYR A 29 1.88 3.61 -5.58
C TYR A 29 1.76 2.63 -6.75
N ALA A 30 2.60 1.60 -6.79
CA ALA A 30 2.54 0.59 -7.86
C ALA A 30 1.22 -0.18 -7.82
N ILE A 31 0.77 -0.59 -6.62
CA ILE A 31 -0.50 -1.31 -6.43
C ILE A 31 -1.69 -0.43 -6.81
N ALA A 32 -1.74 0.82 -6.32
CA ALA A 32 -2.86 1.74 -6.60
C ALA A 32 -2.99 2.10 -8.09
N GLY A 33 -1.93 1.94 -8.88
CA GLY A 33 -1.95 2.18 -10.33
C GLY A 33 -2.35 0.97 -11.18
N LEU A 34 -2.68 -0.16 -10.57
CA LEU A 34 -2.94 -1.44 -11.24
C LEU A 34 -4.24 -2.06 -10.71
N ASP A 35 -4.87 -2.92 -11.51
CA ASP A 35 -6.08 -3.66 -11.10
C ASP A 35 -5.68 -5.05 -10.55
N GLN A 36 -5.77 -5.22 -9.23
CA GLN A 36 -5.47 -6.46 -8.50
C GLN A 36 -4.18 -7.18 -8.96
N PRO A 37 -3.03 -6.49 -9.02
CA PRO A 37 -1.79 -7.11 -9.49
C PRO A 37 -1.30 -8.24 -8.60
N SER A 38 -0.63 -9.22 -9.21
CA SER A 38 0.11 -10.23 -8.47
C SER A 38 1.39 -9.65 -7.85
N GLY A 39 1.95 -10.33 -6.83
CA GLY A 39 3.25 -9.96 -6.27
C GLY A 39 4.36 -9.89 -7.34
N GLN A 40 4.32 -10.79 -8.33
CA GLN A 40 5.27 -10.78 -9.45
C GLN A 40 5.08 -9.56 -10.36
N THR A 41 3.84 -9.18 -10.66
CA THR A 41 3.52 -7.99 -11.45
C THR A 41 4.01 -6.72 -10.77
N ILE A 42 3.80 -6.60 -9.45
CA ILE A 42 4.29 -5.46 -8.66
C ILE A 42 5.83 -5.40 -8.69
N LYS A 43 6.48 -6.55 -8.57
CA LYS A 43 7.93 -6.68 -8.66
C LYS A 43 8.44 -6.12 -9.98
N GLU A 44 7.94 -6.62 -11.10
CA GLU A 44 8.34 -6.23 -12.45
C GLU A 44 8.19 -4.72 -12.67
N VAL A 45 7.05 -4.15 -12.29
CA VAL A 45 6.80 -2.70 -12.41
C VAL A 45 7.81 -1.86 -11.63
N LEU A 46 8.19 -2.29 -10.42
CA LEU A 46 9.17 -1.56 -9.61
C LEU A 46 10.61 -1.77 -10.07
N GLU A 47 10.97 -2.96 -10.53
CA GLU A 47 12.29 -3.22 -11.13
C GLU A 47 12.48 -2.38 -12.40
N ASP A 48 11.46 -2.31 -13.26
CA ASP A 48 11.49 -1.49 -14.48
C ASP A 48 11.65 0.00 -14.18
N ARG A 49 10.99 0.50 -13.13
CA ARG A 49 11.07 1.92 -12.74
C ARG A 49 12.38 2.28 -12.04
N THR A 50 12.88 1.40 -11.18
CA THR A 50 14.06 1.68 -10.35
C THR A 50 15.37 1.23 -10.99
N GLY A 51 15.31 0.36 -12.00
CA GLY A 51 16.48 -0.27 -12.63
C GLY A 51 17.22 -1.26 -11.72
N ASN A 52 16.63 -1.64 -10.57
CA ASN A 52 17.26 -2.49 -9.57
C ASN A 52 16.45 -3.76 -9.35
N GLU A 53 17.14 -4.89 -9.21
CA GLU A 53 16.50 -6.15 -8.84
C GLU A 53 15.90 -6.09 -7.42
N ILE A 54 14.67 -6.58 -7.27
CA ILE A 54 13.93 -6.67 -6.03
C ILE A 54 13.84 -8.13 -5.61
N THR A 55 14.46 -8.45 -4.49
CA THR A 55 14.43 -9.81 -3.94
C THR A 55 13.09 -10.13 -3.30
N HIS A 56 12.73 -11.41 -3.27
CA HIS A 56 11.51 -11.90 -2.61
C HIS A 56 11.49 -11.53 -1.11
N GLY A 57 12.65 -11.65 -0.44
CA GLY A 57 12.82 -11.28 0.97
C GLY A 57 12.72 -9.78 1.25
N ARG A 58 12.79 -8.93 0.22
CA ARG A 58 12.48 -7.50 0.33
C ARG A 58 11.03 -7.21 0.00
N LEU A 59 10.49 -7.83 -1.05
CA LEU A 59 9.14 -7.56 -1.54
C LEU A 59 8.07 -7.98 -0.53
N TYR A 60 8.03 -9.26 -0.16
CA TYR A 60 6.89 -9.82 0.57
C TYR A 60 6.76 -9.32 2.00
N PRO A 61 7.84 -9.15 2.79
CA PRO A 61 7.70 -8.54 4.12
C PRO A 61 7.14 -7.11 4.07
N ASN A 62 7.43 -6.35 3.01
CA ASN A 62 6.88 -5.00 2.84
C ASN A 62 5.44 -5.03 2.36
N LEU A 63 5.05 -5.97 1.49
CA LEU A 63 3.64 -6.20 1.14
C LEU A 63 2.81 -6.60 2.37
N ASP A 64 3.32 -7.55 3.17
CA ASP A 64 2.64 -7.98 4.39
C ASP A 64 2.53 -6.82 5.39
N THR A 65 3.55 -5.95 5.51
CA THR A 65 3.44 -4.72 6.33
C THR A 65 2.31 -3.79 5.85
N LEU A 66 2.14 -3.61 4.54
CA LEU A 66 1.06 -2.77 4.00
C LEU A 66 -0.32 -3.39 4.24
N VAL A 67 -0.41 -4.73 4.20
CA VAL A 67 -1.62 -5.48 4.52
C VAL A 67 -1.96 -5.38 6.01
N ASP A 68 -0.98 -5.58 6.89
CA ASP A 68 -1.15 -5.48 8.34
C ASP A 68 -1.59 -4.07 8.77
N ARG A 69 -1.21 -3.04 8.01
CA ARG A 69 -1.64 -1.64 8.21
C ARG A 69 -2.95 -1.30 7.52
N ASN A 70 -3.63 -2.26 6.89
CA ASN A 70 -4.88 -2.07 6.16
C ASN A 70 -4.79 -1.05 4.99
N LEU A 71 -3.59 -0.82 4.45
CA LEU A 71 -3.38 0.06 3.28
C LEU A 71 -3.52 -0.72 1.97
N VAL A 72 -3.32 -2.03 2.04
CA VAL A 72 -3.45 -2.96 0.92
C VAL A 72 -4.32 -4.13 1.35
N ALA A 73 -5.33 -4.46 0.54
CA ALA A 73 -6.06 -5.71 0.67
C ALA A 73 -5.28 -6.81 -0.07
N LYS A 74 -5.27 -8.01 0.52
CA LYS A 74 -4.70 -9.21 -0.08
C LYS A 74 -5.79 -10.24 -0.31
N GLY A 75 -5.86 -10.75 -1.53
CA GLY A 75 -6.72 -11.89 -1.85
C GLY A 75 -5.98 -12.95 -2.66
N GLN A 76 -6.69 -14.01 -3.04
CA GLN A 76 -6.13 -15.13 -3.79
C GLN A 76 -6.72 -15.17 -5.20
N ILE A 77 -5.84 -15.17 -6.20
CA ILE A 77 -6.20 -15.49 -7.59
C ILE A 77 -6.34 -17.01 -7.73
N ASP A 78 -5.36 -17.73 -7.20
CA ASP A 78 -5.30 -19.19 -7.20
C ASP A 78 -4.57 -19.70 -5.94
N ARG A 79 -4.32 -21.02 -5.85
CA ARG A 79 -3.69 -21.67 -4.69
C ARG A 79 -2.26 -21.17 -4.39
N ARG A 80 -1.59 -20.54 -5.35
CA ARG A 80 -0.19 -20.12 -5.31
C ARG A 80 -0.04 -18.61 -5.55
N THR A 81 -1.00 -17.97 -6.18
CA THR A 81 -0.94 -16.55 -6.54
C THR A 81 -1.89 -15.71 -5.71
N ASN A 82 -1.34 -14.76 -4.96
CA ASN A 82 -2.12 -13.69 -4.33
C ASN A 82 -2.22 -12.49 -5.26
N TYR A 83 -3.34 -11.77 -5.20
CA TYR A 83 -3.45 -10.40 -5.68
C TYR A 83 -3.39 -9.43 -4.52
N TYR A 84 -3.02 -8.19 -4.85
CA TYR A 84 -2.95 -7.08 -3.91
C TYR A 84 -3.72 -5.91 -4.51
N ASP A 85 -4.52 -5.23 -3.70
CA ASP A 85 -5.35 -4.11 -4.13
C ASP A 85 -5.24 -2.97 -3.12
N ALA A 86 -5.20 -1.72 -3.59
CA ALA A 86 -5.11 -0.60 -2.67
C ALA A 86 -6.47 -0.42 -1.97
N THR A 87 -6.47 -0.34 -0.65
CA THR A 87 -7.70 0.01 0.07
C THR A 87 -8.00 1.49 -0.11
N GLU A 88 -9.22 1.92 0.20
CA GLU A 88 -9.56 3.35 0.27
C GLU A 88 -8.60 4.09 1.21
N ALA A 89 -8.26 3.49 2.36
CA ALA A 89 -7.30 4.05 3.29
C ALA A 89 -5.88 4.16 2.70
N GLY A 90 -5.44 3.17 1.92
CA GLY A 90 -4.17 3.22 1.18
C GLY A 90 -4.13 4.34 0.13
N VAL A 91 -5.23 4.55 -0.59
CA VAL A 91 -5.34 5.62 -1.58
C VAL A 91 -5.32 6.99 -0.90
N GLU A 92 -6.07 7.17 0.18
CA GLU A 92 -6.12 8.44 0.91
C GLU A 92 -4.77 8.77 1.54
N ALA A 93 -4.10 7.77 2.11
CA ALA A 93 -2.71 7.84 2.53
C ALA A 93 -1.79 8.44 1.44
N LEU A 94 -1.84 7.89 0.22
CA LEU A 94 -1.02 8.41 -0.90
C LEU A 94 -1.37 9.86 -1.24
N ARG A 95 -2.66 10.22 -1.23
CA ARG A 95 -3.11 11.60 -1.50
C ARG A 95 -2.57 12.58 -0.47
N SER A 96 -2.74 12.29 0.83
CA SER A 96 -2.21 13.16 1.89
C SER A 96 -0.69 13.35 1.77
N TYR A 97 0.04 12.29 1.42
CA TYR A 97 1.49 12.37 1.21
C TYR A 97 1.87 13.22 -0.01
N HIS A 98 1.11 13.10 -1.09
CA HIS A 98 1.32 13.89 -2.30
C HIS A 98 0.99 15.38 -2.08
N GLU A 99 -0.11 15.68 -1.38
CA GLU A 99 -0.50 17.04 -1.01
C GLU A 99 0.58 17.70 -0.15
N TRP A 100 1.02 17.01 0.91
CA TRP A 100 2.14 17.48 1.73
C TRP A 100 3.38 17.76 0.87
N GLY A 101 3.75 16.87 -0.05
CA GLY A 101 4.90 17.08 -0.93
C GLY A 101 4.73 18.29 -1.86
N THR A 102 3.52 18.49 -2.38
CA THR A 102 3.19 19.59 -3.29
C THR A 102 3.25 20.94 -2.58
N GLU A 103 2.80 21.03 -1.33
CA GLU A 103 2.89 22.25 -0.51
C GLU A 103 4.34 22.69 -0.24
N GLN A 104 5.30 21.77 -0.26
CA GLN A 104 6.71 22.05 0.00
C GLN A 104 7.53 22.35 -1.27
N LEU A 105 6.99 22.05 -2.45
CA LEU A 105 7.65 22.32 -3.73
C LEU A 105 7.26 23.71 -4.24
N PRO A 106 8.23 24.54 -4.69
CA PRO A 106 7.99 25.92 -5.13
C PRO A 106 7.27 26.04 -6.47
#